data_AF-A0A5J5ND80-F1
#
_entry.id   AF-A0A5J5ND80-F1
#
_cell.length_a   1.000
_cell.length_b   1.000
_cell.length_c   1.000
_cell.angle_alpha   90.00
_cell.angle_beta   90.00
_cell.angle_gamma   90.00
#
_symmetry.space_group_name_H-M   'P 1'
#
loop_
_entity.id
_entity.type
_entity.pdbx_description
1 polymer ?
#
loop_
_entity_poly.entity_id
_entity_poly.type
_entity_poly.pdbx_seq_one_letter_code
_entity_poly.pdbx_strand_id
1 'polypeptide(L)'
;MYHIIQDNEKQGFEILPGFTSSLLFSFVANQQGASTMAVGKNKRISKGKKGGKKKAAYPFAKKDWYDIKAPSVFTSRNVGKTLVTRTQGTKIASEGLKHRVFEVSLADLQGGDEDHAYRKIRLRAEDVQGKNVLTNFWGMNFTTDKLRFTKRRPNQVKRTCYAQSSQIRQIRRKMREIMTAQATSCDLKELVQKFIPETIGKEIEKATSSIYPLQNVFIRQVKILKAPKFDLGKLMEVCFSEFIVYIPLHSAFD
;
A
#
# COMPACT_ATOMS: atom_id res chain seq x y z
N MET A 1 -29.11 -6.89 -16.36
CA MET A 1 -30.41 -7.01 -15.68
C MET A 1 -30.11 -7.60 -14.31
N TYR A 2 -30.47 -6.85 -13.27
CA TYR A 2 -30.02 -6.94 -11.88
C TYR A 2 -30.76 -8.01 -11.05
N HIS A 3 -30.32 -8.12 -9.78
CA HIS A 3 -30.90 -8.71 -8.55
C HIS A 3 -30.16 -9.98 -8.12
N ILE A 4 -29.29 -10.00 -7.08
CA ILE A 4 -29.32 -9.44 -5.71
C ILE A 4 -30.63 -9.77 -4.98
N ILE A 5 -30.54 -10.76 -4.08
CA ILE A 5 -31.41 -10.88 -2.90
C ILE A 5 -30.48 -11.05 -1.69
N GLN A 6 -30.56 -10.07 -0.80
CA GLN A 6 -30.08 -10.08 0.57
C GLN A 6 -31.02 -10.96 1.40
N ASP A 7 -30.51 -11.63 2.44
CA ASP A 7 -31.24 -11.73 3.71
C ASP A 7 -30.23 -11.78 4.86
N ASN A 8 -30.31 -10.72 5.67
CA ASN A 8 -29.63 -10.54 6.95
C ASN A 8 -30.59 -10.98 8.07
N GLU A 9 -30.03 -11.11 9.28
CA GLU A 9 -30.70 -11.13 10.59
C GLU A 9 -31.26 -12.49 11.02
N LYS A 10 -31.13 -12.96 12.27
CA LYS A 10 -30.64 -12.40 13.53
C LYS A 10 -30.33 -13.58 14.48
N GLN A 11 -29.27 -13.44 15.27
CA GLN A 11 -28.99 -14.28 16.45
C GLN A 11 -29.90 -13.85 17.60
N GLY A 12 -30.39 -14.82 18.37
CA GLY A 12 -31.30 -14.61 19.50
C GLY A 12 -30.63 -14.08 20.77
N PHE A 13 -31.47 -13.70 21.73
CA PHE A 13 -31.27 -13.91 23.17
C PHE A 13 -32.58 -13.59 23.91
N GLU A 14 -33.01 -14.50 24.79
CA GLU A 14 -34.20 -14.42 25.65
C GLU A 14 -33.97 -13.52 26.88
N ILE A 15 -35.05 -13.06 27.53
CA ILE A 15 -35.39 -13.15 28.98
C ILE A 15 -36.75 -12.45 29.26
N LEU A 16 -37.74 -13.28 29.66
CA LEU A 16 -38.84 -13.20 30.66
C LEU A 16 -39.49 -11.87 31.12
N PRO A 17 -40.71 -11.84 31.76
CA PRO A 17 -41.82 -12.81 31.81
C PRO A 17 -43.21 -12.18 31.49
N GLY A 18 -44.11 -12.97 30.93
CA GLY A 18 -45.53 -12.64 30.79
C GLY A 18 -46.33 -13.10 32.02
N PHE A 19 -46.82 -12.15 32.79
CA PHE A 19 -47.82 -12.31 33.84
C PHE A 19 -49.18 -11.96 33.24
N THR A 20 -50.05 -12.94 32.96
CA THR A 20 -51.52 -12.77 32.92
C THR A 20 -52.15 -14.15 32.73
N SER A 21 -52.89 -14.63 33.73
CA SER A 21 -54.32 -14.94 33.58
C SER A 21 -54.86 -15.61 34.85
N SER A 22 -55.89 -14.97 35.40
CA SER A 22 -57.07 -15.60 36.03
C SER A 22 -56.86 -16.54 37.24
N LEU A 23 -56.96 -15.96 38.43
CA LEU A 23 -57.62 -16.62 39.56
C LEU A 23 -58.82 -15.76 39.98
N LEU A 24 -60.01 -16.26 39.64
CA LEU A 24 -61.26 -16.00 40.34
C LEU A 24 -61.06 -16.38 41.81
N PHE A 25 -61.18 -15.44 42.75
CA PHE A 25 -61.91 -15.63 44.01
C PHE A 25 -61.99 -14.31 44.82
N SER A 26 -63.22 -13.84 44.99
CA SER A 26 -63.84 -13.21 46.17
C SER A 26 -62.96 -12.47 47.19
N PHE A 27 -63.16 -11.16 47.40
CA PHE A 27 -63.53 -10.58 48.71
C PHE A 27 -63.69 -9.04 48.67
N VAL A 28 -64.91 -8.58 48.96
CA VAL A 28 -65.29 -7.57 49.99
C VAL A 28 -64.53 -6.22 50.05
N ALA A 29 -65.27 -5.17 49.66
CA ALA A 29 -65.46 -3.87 50.33
C ALA A 29 -64.29 -2.88 50.53
N ASN A 30 -64.56 -1.65 50.06
CA ASN A 30 -64.78 -0.46 50.89
C ASN A 30 -63.89 0.77 50.58
N GLN A 31 -64.62 1.88 50.39
CA GLN A 31 -64.32 3.27 50.76
C GLN A 31 -63.48 4.20 49.87
N GLN A 32 -64.15 5.32 49.57
CA GLN A 32 -63.69 6.60 49.03
C GLN A 32 -62.91 7.41 50.09
N GLY A 33 -62.01 8.32 49.68
CA GLY A 33 -61.38 9.29 50.59
C GLY A 33 -60.39 10.30 49.99
N ALA A 34 -60.91 11.50 49.67
CA ALA A 34 -60.38 12.88 49.53
C ALA A 34 -58.88 13.29 49.61
N SER A 35 -58.52 14.19 48.66
CA SER A 35 -57.74 15.46 48.71
C SER A 35 -56.36 15.59 49.40
N THR A 36 -55.38 16.17 48.70
CA THR A 36 -54.72 17.46 49.04
C THR A 36 -53.71 17.90 47.96
N MET A 37 -53.68 19.21 47.70
CA MET A 37 -52.81 19.90 46.73
C MET A 37 -51.48 20.30 47.37
N ALA A 38 -50.38 20.15 46.64
CA ALA A 38 -49.16 20.94 46.86
C ALA A 38 -48.60 21.40 45.49
N VAL A 39 -48.85 22.66 45.16
CA VAL A 39 -48.33 23.35 43.98
C VAL A 39 -46.86 23.68 44.22
N GLY A 40 -45.96 22.82 43.75
CA GLY A 40 -44.53 23.08 43.67
C GLY A 40 -44.15 23.77 42.36
N LYS A 41 -44.15 25.10 42.34
CA LYS A 41 -43.45 25.88 41.31
C LYS A 41 -41.96 25.57 41.41
N ASN A 42 -41.36 24.99 40.37
CA ASN A 42 -39.92 25.14 40.15
C ASN A 42 -39.60 25.49 38.70
N LYS A 43 -38.76 26.52 38.60
CA LYS A 43 -38.42 27.31 37.41
C LYS A 43 -38.25 26.45 36.16
N ARG A 44 -39.00 26.83 35.12
CA ARG A 44 -38.71 26.51 33.72
C ARG A 44 -37.28 26.99 33.43
N ILE A 45 -36.30 26.10 33.57
CA ILE A 45 -34.97 26.30 32.97
C ILE A 45 -35.25 26.55 31.49
N SER A 46 -34.89 27.74 31.05
CA SER A 46 -34.98 28.16 29.67
C SER A 46 -34.44 27.03 28.81
N LYS A 47 -35.21 26.62 27.78
CA LYS A 47 -34.74 25.69 26.76
C LYS A 47 -33.35 26.17 26.33
N GLY A 48 -32.32 25.47 26.82
CA GLY A 48 -30.95 25.70 26.42
C GLY A 48 -30.93 25.66 24.91
N LYS A 49 -30.48 26.77 24.32
CA LYS A 49 -30.36 27.00 22.87
C LYS A 49 -29.90 25.69 22.23
N LYS A 50 -30.82 25.01 21.52
CA LYS A 50 -30.57 23.74 20.81
C LYS A 50 -29.27 23.94 20.04
N GLY A 51 -28.21 23.29 20.53
CA GLY A 51 -26.83 23.58 20.14
C GLY A 51 -26.77 23.74 18.64
N GLY A 52 -26.38 24.94 18.18
CA GLY A 52 -26.37 25.26 16.76
C GLY A 52 -25.69 24.11 16.03
N LYS A 53 -26.34 23.56 15.00
CA LYS A 53 -25.78 22.52 14.13
C LYS A 53 -24.34 22.95 13.86
N LYS A 54 -23.36 22.25 14.46
CA LYS A 54 -21.94 22.55 14.23
C LYS A 54 -21.81 22.60 12.71
N LYS A 55 -21.43 23.77 12.17
CA LYS A 55 -21.24 23.92 10.72
C LYS A 55 -20.40 22.72 10.28
N ALA A 56 -20.90 21.97 9.30
CA ALA A 56 -20.21 20.79 8.80
C ALA A 56 -18.81 21.24 8.34
N ALA A 57 -17.81 21.04 9.19
CA ALA A 57 -16.45 21.47 8.90
C ALA A 57 -15.96 20.68 7.70
N TYR A 58 -15.37 21.37 6.72
CA TYR A 58 -14.92 20.74 5.49
C TYR A 58 -13.97 19.57 5.82
N PRO A 59 -14.23 18.33 5.32
CA PRO A 59 -13.46 17.16 5.73
C PRO A 59 -11.95 17.25 5.47
N PHE A 60 -11.52 18.02 4.46
CA PHE A 60 -10.09 18.22 4.16
C PHE A 60 -9.40 19.23 5.09
N ALA A 61 -10.13 20.08 5.82
CA ALA A 61 -9.53 21.00 6.79
C ALA A 61 -8.85 20.28 7.97
N LYS A 62 -9.20 19.01 8.17
CA LYS A 62 -8.60 18.13 9.18
C LYS A 62 -7.41 17.33 8.65
N LYS A 63 -7.01 17.50 7.39
CA LYS A 63 -5.96 16.70 6.76
C LYS A 63 -4.70 17.53 6.56
N ASP A 64 -3.57 16.95 6.89
CA ASP A 64 -2.26 17.53 6.68
C ASP A 64 -1.54 16.83 5.52
N TRP A 65 -0.74 17.60 4.79
CA TRP A 65 0.05 17.13 3.66
C TRP A 65 1.44 16.67 4.13
N TYR A 66 1.87 15.54 3.59
CA TYR A 66 3.16 14.91 3.81
C TYR A 66 3.83 14.65 2.46
N ASP A 67 5.15 14.85 2.40
CA ASP A 67 5.94 14.64 1.19
C ASP A 67 6.50 13.20 1.19
N ILE A 68 6.30 12.46 0.11
CA ILE A 68 6.81 11.09 -0.05
C ILE A 68 8.24 11.15 -0.57
N LYS A 69 9.16 10.51 0.16
CA LYS A 69 10.57 10.40 -0.23
C LYS A 69 10.90 8.98 -0.71
N ALA A 70 11.47 8.90 -1.91
CA ALA A 70 12.03 7.67 -2.45
C ALA A 70 13.42 7.36 -1.87
N PRO A 71 13.84 6.07 -1.87
CA PRO A 71 15.21 5.65 -1.61
C PRO A 71 16.24 6.38 -2.48
N SER A 72 17.49 6.48 -2.01
CA SER A 72 18.62 7.08 -2.75
C SER A 72 19.05 6.30 -3.99
N VAL A 73 18.49 5.11 -4.20
CA VAL A 73 18.73 4.30 -5.41
C VAL A 73 18.18 4.98 -6.67
N PHE A 74 17.23 5.90 -6.51
CA PHE A 74 16.61 6.65 -7.59
C PHE A 74 17.12 8.09 -7.61
N THR A 75 17.27 8.65 -8.81
CA THR A 75 17.78 10.02 -8.98
C THR A 75 16.83 11.07 -8.40
N SER A 76 15.53 10.93 -8.65
CA SER A 76 14.52 11.84 -8.08
C SER A 76 14.00 11.28 -6.75
N ARG A 77 14.27 12.02 -5.67
CA ARG A 77 13.85 11.60 -4.32
C ARG A 77 12.43 12.03 -3.97
N ASN A 78 11.84 12.96 -4.72
CA ASN A 78 10.52 13.48 -4.42
C ASN A 78 9.49 12.84 -5.34
N VAL A 79 8.69 11.92 -4.79
CA VAL A 79 7.71 11.14 -5.56
C VAL A 79 6.39 11.88 -5.70
N GLY A 80 6.02 12.63 -4.66
CA GLY A 80 4.73 13.31 -4.60
C GLY A 80 4.30 13.60 -3.17
N LYS A 81 3.02 13.94 -3.00
CA LYS A 81 2.44 14.31 -1.71
C LYS A 81 1.29 13.40 -1.34
N THR A 82 1.17 13.09 -0.05
CA THR A 82 0.04 12.35 0.52
C THR A 82 -0.61 13.14 1.63
N LEU A 83 -1.91 12.94 1.76
CA LEU A 83 -2.73 13.59 2.78
C LEU A 83 -3.21 12.56 3.79
N VAL A 84 -3.10 12.90 5.07
CA VAL A 84 -3.63 12.11 6.19
C VAL A 84 -4.32 13.00 7.19
N THR A 85 -5.33 12.44 7.85
CA THR A 85 -6.04 13.12 8.93
C THR A 85 -5.09 13.43 10.07
N ARG A 86 -5.14 14.67 10.56
CA ARG A 86 -4.45 15.11 11.77
C ARG A 86 -4.73 14.15 12.92
N THR A 87 -3.70 13.92 13.73
CA THR A 87 -3.80 13.12 14.95
C THR A 87 -4.93 13.66 15.84
N GLN A 88 -5.89 12.80 16.17
CA GLN A 88 -7.03 13.13 17.03
C GLN A 88 -7.21 12.00 18.04
N GLY A 89 -7.06 12.33 19.33
CA GLY A 89 -7.16 11.35 20.40
C GLY A 89 -6.15 10.22 20.23
N THR A 90 -6.64 8.98 20.18
CA THR A 90 -5.83 7.76 20.06
C THR A 90 -5.43 7.41 18.63
N LYS A 91 -5.95 8.11 17.62
CA LYS A 91 -5.61 7.84 16.20
C LYS A 91 -4.45 8.71 15.77
N ILE A 92 -3.27 8.09 15.63
CA ILE A 92 -2.04 8.77 15.24
C ILE A 92 -1.94 8.87 13.72
N ALA A 93 -1.60 10.04 13.20
CA ALA A 93 -1.44 10.27 11.76
C ALA A 93 -0.31 9.41 11.14
N SER A 94 0.79 9.18 11.88
CA SER A 94 1.92 8.38 11.40
C SER A 94 1.56 6.92 11.16
N GLU A 95 0.77 6.30 12.04
CA GLU A 95 0.29 4.92 11.87
C GLU A 95 -0.59 4.78 10.63
N GLY A 96 -1.46 5.77 10.39
CA GLY A 96 -2.30 5.81 9.19
C GLY A 96 -1.53 6.00 7.88
N LEU A 97 -0.30 6.54 7.92
CA LEU A 97 0.60 6.71 6.77
C LEU A 97 1.45 5.46 6.51
N LYS A 98 1.89 4.79 7.58
CA LYS A 98 2.68 3.58 7.48
C LYS A 98 1.93 2.49 6.72
N HIS A 99 2.70 1.65 6.04
CA HIS A 99 2.23 0.50 5.27
C HIS A 99 1.38 0.81 4.03
N ARG A 100 1.15 2.08 3.71
CA ARG A 100 0.63 2.46 2.40
C ARG A 100 1.62 2.09 1.31
N VAL A 101 1.10 1.62 0.18
CA VAL A 101 1.91 1.28 -0.98
C VAL A 101 1.57 2.26 -2.10
N PHE A 102 2.58 2.97 -2.58
CA PHE A 102 2.50 3.90 -3.69
C PHE A 102 3.04 3.21 -4.94
N GLU A 103 2.29 3.31 -6.03
CA GLU A 103 2.72 2.84 -7.35
C GLU A 103 3.15 4.06 -8.16
N VAL A 104 4.37 4.02 -8.69
CA VAL A 104 5.02 5.14 -9.38
C VAL A 104 5.71 4.58 -10.63
N SER A 105 5.76 5.37 -11.70
CA SER A 105 6.57 5.01 -12.87
C SER A 105 8.06 5.19 -12.58
N LEU A 106 8.92 4.34 -13.16
CA LEU A 106 10.37 4.52 -13.08
C LEU A 106 10.81 5.81 -13.79
N ALA A 107 10.14 6.21 -14.87
CA ALA A 107 10.45 7.43 -15.62
C ALA A 107 10.42 8.69 -14.72
N ASP A 108 9.43 8.79 -13.84
CA ASP A 108 9.28 9.91 -12.90
C ASP A 108 10.39 9.93 -11.83
N LEU A 109 10.94 8.75 -11.53
CA LEU A 109 12.01 8.55 -10.54
C LEU A 109 13.41 8.74 -11.12
N GLN A 110 13.57 8.62 -12.45
CA GLN A 110 14.84 8.58 -13.16
C GLN A 110 14.97 9.70 -14.20
N GLY A 111 14.53 10.92 -13.87
CA GLY A 111 14.85 12.10 -14.68
C GLY A 111 14.09 12.25 -16.00
N GLY A 112 13.00 11.50 -16.22
CA GLY A 112 12.10 11.70 -17.36
C GLY A 112 12.41 10.88 -18.61
N ASP A 113 13.25 9.85 -18.52
CA ASP A 113 13.48 8.94 -19.65
C ASP A 113 12.20 8.12 -19.96
N GLU A 114 11.54 8.45 -21.08
CA GLU A 114 10.29 7.81 -21.52
C GLU A 114 10.44 6.31 -21.80
N ASP A 115 11.66 5.88 -22.15
CA ASP A 115 12.02 4.48 -22.38
C ASP A 115 11.82 3.61 -21.13
N HIS A 116 11.70 4.20 -19.95
CA HIS A 116 11.45 3.46 -18.70
C HIS A 116 10.02 3.59 -18.17
N ALA A 117 9.12 4.23 -18.91
CA ALA A 117 7.73 4.47 -18.50
C ALA A 117 6.91 3.19 -18.28
N TYR A 118 7.28 2.09 -18.95
CA TYR A 118 6.57 0.81 -18.82
C TYR A 118 6.83 0.09 -17.48
N ARG A 119 7.74 0.58 -16.64
CA ARG A 119 8.08 -0.04 -15.36
C ARG A 119 7.42 0.71 -14.21
N LYS A 120 6.58 0.00 -13.48
CA LYS A 120 5.86 0.49 -12.31
C LYS A 120 6.52 -0.04 -11.05
N ILE A 121 7.04 0.85 -10.22
CA ILE A 121 7.68 0.54 -8.95
C ILE A 121 6.66 0.75 -7.83
N ARG A 122 6.61 -0.21 -6.90
CA ARG A 122 5.79 -0.16 -5.70
C ARG A 122 6.68 0.18 -4.51
N LEU A 123 6.41 1.33 -3.90
CA LEU A 123 7.12 1.82 -2.72
C LEU A 123 6.19 1.77 -1.50
N ARG A 124 6.62 1.12 -0.42
CA ARG A 124 5.85 1.05 0.83
C ARG A 124 6.36 2.09 1.82
N ALA A 125 5.47 2.86 2.42
CA ALA A 125 5.80 3.73 3.55
C ALA A 125 6.16 2.89 4.78
N GLU A 126 7.37 3.03 5.28
CA GLU A 126 7.81 2.33 6.50
C GLU A 126 7.83 3.26 7.71
N ASP A 127 8.30 4.49 7.52
CA ASP A 127 8.39 5.46 8.60
C ASP A 127 8.08 6.90 8.17
N VAL A 128 7.76 7.74 9.15
CA VAL A 128 7.41 9.15 8.94
C VAL A 128 8.30 10.02 9.83
N GLN A 129 9.12 10.86 9.20
CA GLN A 129 10.00 11.82 9.87
C GLN A 129 9.47 13.24 9.66
N GLY A 130 8.84 13.80 10.69
CA GLY A 130 8.20 15.11 10.57
C GLY A 130 7.12 15.10 9.49
N LYS A 131 7.36 15.83 8.38
CA LYS A 131 6.47 15.88 7.20
C LYS A 131 6.90 14.97 6.05
N ASN A 132 8.04 14.29 6.18
CA ASN A 132 8.57 13.40 5.15
C ASN A 132 8.19 11.95 5.45
N VAL A 133 7.69 11.23 4.45
CA VAL A 133 7.44 9.80 4.53
C VAL A 133 8.59 9.06 3.86
N LEU A 134 9.30 8.23 4.63
CA LEU A 134 10.35 7.38 4.12
C LEU A 134 9.74 6.10 3.56
N THR A 135 10.10 5.79 2.33
CA THR A 135 9.59 4.61 1.62
C THR A 135 10.68 3.60 1.34
N ASN A 136 10.29 2.32 1.35
CA ASN A 136 11.14 1.20 0.96
C ASN A 136 10.58 0.52 -0.29
N PHE A 137 11.43 -0.17 -1.04
CA PHE A 137 11.02 -0.97 -2.19
C PHE A 137 10.12 -2.13 -1.74
N TRP A 138 8.94 -2.26 -2.36
CA TRP A 138 7.99 -3.34 -2.08
C TRP A 138 7.83 -4.32 -3.25
N GLY A 139 7.98 -3.82 -4.48
CA GLY A 139 7.89 -4.65 -5.67
C GLY A 139 7.92 -3.86 -6.96
N MET A 140 7.85 -4.57 -8.08
CA MET A 140 7.88 -4.01 -9.42
C MET A 140 6.89 -4.77 -10.31
N ASN A 141 6.21 -4.05 -11.20
CA ASN A 141 5.33 -4.60 -12.23
C ASN A 141 5.60 -3.90 -13.57
N PHE A 142 5.27 -4.56 -14.67
CA PHE A 142 5.23 -3.96 -15.99
C PHE A 142 3.84 -3.40 -16.31
N THR A 143 3.78 -2.38 -17.15
CA THR A 143 2.53 -1.98 -17.84
C THR A 143 2.09 -3.09 -18.79
N THR A 144 0.80 -3.12 -19.10
CA THR A 144 0.19 -4.12 -19.98
C THR A 144 0.74 -4.07 -21.40
N ASP A 145 1.16 -2.90 -21.85
CA ASP A 145 1.36 -2.58 -23.26
C ASP A 145 2.68 -3.13 -23.81
N LYS A 146 3.65 -3.42 -22.93
CA LYS A 146 4.99 -3.93 -23.29
C LYS A 146 5.10 -5.46 -23.21
N LEU A 147 4.01 -6.16 -22.93
CA LEU A 147 4.04 -7.61 -22.67
C LEU A 147 4.12 -8.44 -23.98
N ARG A 148 5.35 -8.93 -24.26
CA ARG A 148 5.75 -10.09 -25.08
C ARG A 148 5.80 -9.95 -26.61
N PHE A 149 7.02 -10.06 -27.15
CA PHE A 149 7.30 -10.40 -28.55
C PHE A 149 8.44 -11.43 -28.62
N THR A 150 8.38 -12.33 -29.60
CA THR A 150 9.51 -13.20 -29.99
C THR A 150 10.19 -12.60 -31.22
N LYS A 151 11.53 -12.61 -31.27
CA LYS A 151 12.26 -12.18 -32.47
C LYS A 151 12.27 -13.27 -33.51
N ARG A 152 12.05 -12.90 -34.76
CA ARG A 152 12.34 -13.75 -35.92
C ARG A 152 13.86 -13.92 -36.05
N ARG A 153 14.35 -15.12 -36.34
CA ARG A 153 15.77 -15.32 -36.68
C ARG A 153 16.11 -14.50 -37.93
N PRO A 154 17.27 -13.82 -37.98
CA PRO A 154 17.72 -13.20 -39.23
C PRO A 154 17.78 -14.27 -40.33
N ASN A 155 17.28 -13.94 -41.53
CA ASN A 155 17.19 -14.82 -42.71
C ASN A 155 16.17 -15.98 -42.63
N GLN A 156 15.28 -16.03 -41.64
CA GLN A 156 14.24 -17.05 -41.59
C GLN A 156 13.16 -16.76 -42.64
N VAL A 157 12.91 -17.65 -43.61
CA VAL A 157 11.89 -17.46 -44.67
C VAL A 157 10.45 -17.65 -44.13
N LYS A 158 10.26 -18.54 -43.16
CA LYS A 158 8.93 -18.85 -42.58
C LYS A 158 8.35 -17.64 -41.82
N ARG A 159 7.05 -17.39 -41.99
CA ARG A 159 6.30 -16.32 -41.29
C ARG A 159 6.19 -16.57 -39.79
N THR A 160 6.09 -17.83 -39.36
CA THR A 160 5.94 -18.22 -37.96
C THR A 160 7.28 -18.62 -37.34
N CYS A 161 7.50 -18.20 -36.10
CA CYS A 161 8.70 -18.52 -35.31
C CYS A 161 8.28 -19.14 -33.96
N TYR A 162 8.04 -20.45 -33.97
CA TYR A 162 7.74 -21.21 -32.75
C TYR A 162 8.98 -21.95 -32.27
N ALA A 163 9.25 -21.88 -30.97
CA ALA A 163 10.25 -22.70 -30.31
C ALA A 163 9.64 -24.07 -29.98
N GLN A 164 10.43 -25.14 -30.12
CA GLN A 164 10.01 -26.48 -29.72
C GLN A 164 9.85 -26.57 -28.20
N SER A 165 8.95 -27.45 -27.73
CA SER A 165 8.67 -27.62 -26.30
C SER A 165 9.93 -27.99 -25.48
N SER A 166 10.87 -28.74 -26.07
CA SER A 166 12.17 -29.05 -25.46
C SER A 166 13.02 -27.80 -25.24
N GLN A 167 13.11 -26.94 -26.25
CA GLN A 167 13.85 -25.66 -26.20
C GLN A 167 13.24 -24.72 -25.15
N ILE A 168 11.91 -24.64 -25.06
CA ILE A 168 11.23 -23.82 -24.04
C ILE A 168 11.61 -24.27 -22.62
N ARG A 169 11.69 -25.58 -22.37
CA ARG A 169 12.10 -26.12 -21.07
C ARG A 169 13.55 -25.77 -20.73
N GLN A 170 14.45 -25.87 -21.70
CA GLN A 170 15.86 -25.50 -21.52
C GLN A 170 16.02 -23.99 -21.24
N ILE A 171 15.30 -23.13 -21.97
CA ILE A 171 15.29 -21.68 -21.74
C ILE A 171 14.79 -21.36 -20.33
N ARG A 172 13.68 -21.97 -19.90
CA ARG A 172 13.14 -21.78 -18.54
C ARG A 172 14.10 -22.27 -17.45
N ARG A 173 14.90 -23.30 -17.71
CA ARG A 173 15.93 -23.78 -16.79
C ARG A 173 17.04 -22.74 -16.63
N LYS A 174 17.66 -22.32 -17.75
CA LYS A 174 18.71 -21.29 -17.75
C LYS A 174 18.26 -19.96 -17.13
N MET A 175 17.03 -19.52 -17.42
CA MET A 175 16.45 -18.32 -16.82
C MET A 175 16.40 -18.40 -15.29
N ARG A 176 15.94 -19.54 -14.73
CA ARG A 176 15.87 -19.71 -13.28
C ARG A 176 17.25 -19.80 -12.63
N GLU A 177 18.22 -20.43 -13.30
CA GLU A 177 19.59 -20.54 -12.79
C GLU A 177 20.24 -19.16 -12.65
N ILE A 178 20.20 -18.34 -13.71
CA ILE A 178 20.77 -16.97 -13.70
C ILE A 178 20.03 -16.09 -12.69
N MET A 179 18.70 -16.13 -12.67
CA MET A 179 17.92 -15.33 -11.72
C MET A 179 18.22 -15.71 -10.27
N THR A 180 18.33 -17.00 -9.97
CA THR A 180 18.67 -17.46 -8.62
C THR A 180 20.08 -17.01 -8.25
N ALA A 181 21.07 -17.20 -9.13
CA ALA A 181 22.45 -16.80 -8.86
C ALA A 181 22.61 -15.30 -8.60
N GLN A 182 21.92 -14.45 -9.37
CA GLN A 182 21.93 -12.99 -9.19
C GLN A 182 21.18 -12.55 -7.92
N ALA A 183 20.10 -13.23 -7.56
CA ALA A 183 19.33 -12.91 -6.35
C ALA A 183 19.99 -13.39 -5.06
N THR A 184 20.78 -14.47 -5.09
CA THR A 184 21.52 -14.97 -3.91
C THR A 184 22.81 -14.21 -3.65
N SER A 185 23.41 -13.63 -4.70
CA SER A 185 24.70 -12.93 -4.58
C SER A 185 24.58 -11.48 -4.10
N CYS A 186 23.42 -10.86 -4.22
CA CYS A 186 23.23 -9.44 -3.97
C CYS A 186 22.15 -9.14 -2.95
N ASP A 187 22.35 -8.05 -2.21
CA ASP A 187 21.35 -7.48 -1.31
C ASP A 187 20.23 -6.76 -2.07
N LEU A 188 19.12 -6.48 -1.39
CA LEU A 188 17.93 -5.85 -2.00
C LEU A 188 18.26 -4.52 -2.70
N LYS A 189 19.15 -3.71 -2.12
CA LYS A 189 19.57 -2.42 -2.68
C LYS A 189 20.28 -2.60 -4.03
N GLU A 190 21.26 -3.50 -4.07
CA GLU A 190 22.01 -3.81 -5.29
C GLU A 190 21.14 -4.50 -6.34
N LEU A 191 20.22 -5.35 -5.90
CA LEU A 191 19.29 -6.03 -6.79
C LEU A 191 18.35 -5.04 -7.48
N VAL A 192 17.85 -4.03 -6.76
CA VAL A 192 17.06 -2.93 -7.36
C VAL A 192 17.90 -2.12 -8.36
N GLN A 193 19.18 -1.83 -8.04
CA GLN A 193 20.08 -1.18 -8.98
C GLN A 193 20.31 -2.00 -10.26
N LYS A 194 20.35 -3.33 -10.18
CA LYS A 194 20.44 -4.21 -11.37
C LYS A 194 19.16 -4.24 -12.20
N PHE A 195 18.00 -3.95 -11.60
CA PHE A 195 16.73 -3.88 -12.33
C PHE A 195 16.60 -2.64 -13.22
N ILE A 196 17.25 -1.51 -12.88
CA ILE A 196 17.16 -0.26 -13.64
C ILE A 196 17.81 -0.37 -15.04
N PRO A 197 19.07 -0.81 -15.20
CA PRO A 197 19.73 -0.99 -16.50
C PRO A 197 19.48 -2.35 -17.17
N GLU A 198 18.62 -3.21 -16.59
CA GLU A 198 18.26 -4.55 -17.09
C GLU A 198 19.46 -5.49 -17.33
N THR A 199 20.46 -5.45 -16.47
CA THR A 199 21.66 -6.31 -16.57
C THR A 199 21.30 -7.79 -16.61
N ILE A 200 20.34 -8.20 -15.77
CA ILE A 200 19.84 -9.58 -15.71
C ILE A 200 19.14 -9.98 -17.01
N GLY A 201 18.40 -9.06 -17.65
CA GLY A 201 17.73 -9.32 -18.94
C GLY A 201 18.74 -9.60 -20.05
N LYS A 202 19.76 -8.75 -20.14
CA LYS A 202 20.87 -8.88 -21.11
C LYS A 202 21.69 -10.15 -20.90
N GLU A 203 21.95 -10.53 -19.65
CA GLU A 203 22.64 -11.78 -19.30
C GLU A 203 21.85 -13.01 -19.76
N ILE A 204 20.52 -13.01 -19.56
CA ILE A 204 19.65 -14.09 -20.03
C ILE A 204 19.63 -14.17 -21.56
N GLU A 205 19.56 -13.04 -22.27
CA GLU A 205 19.60 -13.02 -23.74
C GLU A 205 20.90 -13.63 -24.27
N LYS A 206 22.05 -13.26 -23.67
CA LYS A 206 23.35 -13.83 -24.04
C LYS A 206 23.39 -15.34 -23.81
N ALA A 207 22.95 -15.83 -22.66
CA ALA A 207 23.00 -17.25 -22.30
C ALA A 207 22.00 -18.14 -23.09
N THR A 208 20.89 -17.56 -23.54
CA THR A 208 19.82 -18.27 -24.26
C THR A 208 19.96 -18.20 -25.79
N SER A 209 20.78 -17.28 -26.31
CA SER A 209 21.08 -17.11 -27.74
C SER A 209 21.49 -18.41 -28.44
N SER A 210 22.20 -19.30 -27.75
CA SER A 210 22.62 -20.62 -28.24
C SER A 210 21.46 -21.58 -28.55
N ILE A 211 20.33 -21.48 -27.83
CA ILE A 211 19.18 -22.37 -28.02
C ILE A 211 18.21 -21.75 -29.03
N TYR A 212 17.76 -20.53 -28.74
CA TYR A 212 16.80 -19.80 -29.55
C TYR A 212 16.95 -18.30 -29.32
N PRO A 213 16.91 -17.46 -30.37
CA PRO A 213 17.00 -16.02 -30.17
C PRO A 213 15.72 -15.50 -29.51
N LEU A 214 15.92 -14.78 -28.41
CA LEU A 214 14.86 -14.07 -27.71
C LEU A 214 15.00 -12.57 -27.99
N GLN A 215 13.94 -11.82 -27.75
CA GLN A 215 13.95 -10.36 -27.74
C GLN A 215 13.06 -9.90 -26.61
N ASN A 216 13.38 -8.73 -26.04
CA ASN A 216 12.61 -8.12 -24.97
C ASN A 216 12.53 -9.04 -23.74
N VAL A 217 13.68 -9.56 -23.30
CA VAL A 217 13.75 -10.34 -22.06
C VAL A 217 13.79 -9.38 -20.87
N PHE A 218 12.64 -9.24 -20.22
CA PHE A 218 12.50 -8.38 -19.06
C PHE A 218 11.94 -9.12 -17.84
N ILE A 219 12.25 -8.59 -16.65
CA ILE A 219 11.67 -9.07 -15.40
C ILE A 219 10.27 -8.45 -15.23
N ARG A 220 9.24 -9.20 -15.61
CA ARG A 220 7.85 -8.72 -15.59
C ARG A 220 7.36 -8.29 -14.20
N GLN A 221 7.74 -9.02 -13.16
CA GLN A 221 7.16 -8.85 -11.85
C GLN A 221 8.13 -9.26 -10.75
N VAL A 222 8.23 -8.42 -9.73
CA VAL A 222 8.97 -8.68 -8.48
C VAL A 222 8.01 -8.46 -7.32
N LYS A 223 7.92 -9.45 -6.42
CA LYS A 223 7.12 -9.39 -5.20
C LYS A 223 7.99 -9.74 -4.02
N ILE A 224 7.90 -8.95 -2.94
CA ILE A 224 8.43 -9.34 -1.65
C ILE A 224 7.40 -10.24 -0.96
N LEU A 225 7.79 -11.47 -0.63
CA LEU A 225 6.93 -12.42 0.08
C LEU A 225 7.04 -12.28 1.59
N LYS A 226 8.26 -12.06 2.08
CA LYS A 226 8.56 -11.90 3.49
C LYS A 226 9.49 -10.71 3.66
N ALA A 227 9.01 -9.69 4.37
CA ALA A 227 9.84 -8.56 4.75
C ALA A 227 10.65 -8.92 6.01
N PRO A 228 11.92 -8.48 6.14
CA PRO A 228 12.66 -8.58 7.39
C PRO A 228 11.99 -7.73 8.48
N LYS A 229 12.41 -7.93 9.74
CA LYS A 229 11.97 -7.08 10.85
C LYS A 229 12.37 -5.62 10.58
N PHE A 230 11.53 -4.70 11.03
CA PHE A 230 11.74 -3.27 10.82
C PHE A 230 12.93 -2.78 11.63
N ASP A 231 13.96 -2.32 10.92
CA ASP A 231 15.18 -1.76 11.50
C ASP A 231 15.34 -0.31 11.03
N LEU A 232 15.28 0.65 11.96
CA LEU A 232 15.41 2.09 11.66
C LEU A 232 16.76 2.41 10.99
N GLY A 233 17.84 1.78 11.44
CA GLY A 233 19.19 2.02 10.90
C GLY A 233 19.32 1.67 9.42
N LYS A 234 18.80 0.50 9.01
CA LYS A 234 18.83 0.07 7.60
C LYS A 234 17.97 0.96 6.72
N LEU A 235 16.83 1.43 7.23
CA LEU A 235 15.97 2.33 6.48
C LEU A 235 16.63 3.70 6.28
N MET A 236 17.30 4.23 7.31
CA MET A 236 18.03 5.48 7.19
C MET A 236 19.19 5.36 6.20
N GLU A 237 19.91 4.26 6.18
CA GLU A 237 20.96 4.01 5.19
C GLU A 237 20.41 4.04 3.75
N VAL A 238 19.31 3.32 3.50
CA VAL A 238 18.69 3.25 2.17
C VAL A 238 18.11 4.61 1.72
N CYS A 239 17.72 5.46 2.66
CA CYS A 239 17.17 6.78 2.35
C CYS A 239 18.22 7.90 2.31
N PHE A 240 19.33 7.81 3.06
CA PHE A 240 20.31 8.89 3.25
C PHE A 240 21.73 8.57 2.77
N SER A 241 21.97 7.44 2.08
CA SER A 241 23.34 7.01 1.70
C SER A 241 24.16 7.97 0.83
N GLU A 242 23.65 9.15 0.44
CA GLU A 242 24.42 10.16 -0.29
C GLU A 242 25.14 11.19 0.61
N PHE A 243 24.85 11.24 1.93
CA PHE A 243 25.43 12.30 2.78
C PHE A 243 26.74 11.95 3.51
N ILE A 244 27.23 10.70 3.47
CA ILE A 244 28.44 10.31 4.22
C ILE A 244 29.73 10.43 3.37
N VAL A 245 29.66 10.63 2.05
CA VAL A 245 30.86 10.67 1.18
C VAL A 245 31.40 12.10 0.93
N TYR A 246 30.69 13.16 1.35
CA TYR A 246 31.09 14.56 1.12
C TYR A 246 31.35 15.37 2.41
N ILE A 247 32.06 14.79 3.39
CA ILE A 247 32.90 15.63 4.27
C ILE A 247 34.31 15.53 3.71
N PRO A 248 34.82 16.52 2.96
CA PRO A 248 36.23 16.56 2.65
C PRO A 248 36.96 16.72 3.98
N LEU A 249 37.70 15.68 4.36
CA LEU A 249 38.81 15.72 5.32
C LEU A 249 39.92 16.65 4.78
N HIS A 250 39.62 17.94 4.59
CA HIS A 250 40.54 18.94 4.05
C HIS A 250 40.59 20.21 4.90
N SER A 251 40.40 20.09 6.22
CA SER A 251 40.63 21.20 7.15
C SER A 251 40.98 20.72 8.57
N ALA A 252 41.82 19.69 8.68
CA ALA A 252 42.38 19.23 9.95
C ALA A 252 43.89 18.96 9.89
N PHE A 253 44.58 19.67 9.00
CA PHE A 253 46.03 19.89 9.04
C PHE A 253 46.24 21.32 8.58
N ASP A 254 46.21 22.24 9.55
CA ASP A 254 47.04 23.45 9.69
C ASP A 254 46.78 24.03 11.09
#